data_AF-A0A7C4YSZ4-F1
#
_entry.id   AF-A0A7C4YSZ4-F1
#
_cell.length_a   1.000
_cell.length_b   1.000
_cell.length_c   1.000
_cell.angle_alpha   90.00
_cell.angle_beta   90.00
_cell.angle_gamma   90.00
#
_symmetry.space_group_name_H-M   'P 1'
#
loop_
_entity.id
_entity.type
_entity.pdbx_description
1 polymer ?
#
loop_
_entity_poly.entity_id
_entity_poly.type
_entity_poly.pdbx_seq_one_letter_code
_entity_poly.pdbx_strand_id
1 'polypeptide(L)' 'MEYRELGRTGLRASRLGFGSMRLPTITIGSTDYIDFDRAVEVLHAAFRLGINYVDCGFLYVSEQAEIAVGRAVNSWHSP' A
#
# COMPACT_ATOMS: atom_id res chain seq x y z
N MET A 1 -13.06 -4.56 -10.54
CA MET A 1 -11.83 -5.32 -10.21
C MET A 1 -11.99 -6.78 -10.62
N GLU A 2 -10.95 -7.42 -11.17
CA GLU A 2 -10.90 -8.87 -11.37
C GLU A 2 -10.08 -9.54 -10.27
N TYR A 3 -10.53 -10.70 -9.77
CA TYR A 3 -9.83 -11.45 -8.73
C TYR A 3 -9.45 -12.86 -9.21
N ARG A 4 -8.33 -13.39 -8.69
CA ARG A 4 -7.83 -14.74 -8.94
C ARG A 4 -7.42 -15.40 -7.63
N GLU A 5 -7.42 -16.73 -7.61
CA GLU A 5 -6.89 -17.47 -6.46
C GLU A 5 -5.37 -17.31 -6.42
N LEU A 6 -4.83 -16.98 -5.25
CA LEU A 6 -3.39 -16.87 -5.05
C LEU A 6 -2.80 -18.26 -4.82
N GLY A 7 -2.30 -18.90 -5.89
CA GLY A 7 -1.72 -20.23 -5.82
C GLY A 7 -2.74 -21.28 -5.35
N ARG A 8 -2.44 -21.98 -4.26
CA ARG A 8 -3.34 -22.95 -3.60
C ARG A 8 -3.69 -22.52 -2.17
N THR A 9 -3.76 -21.21 -1.93
CA THR A 9 -3.97 -20.65 -0.58
C THR A 9 -5.44 -20.49 -0.23
N GLY A 10 -6.36 -20.61 -1.20
CA GLY A 10 -7.76 -20.25 -1.04
C GLY A 10 -8.02 -18.73 -0.95
N LEU A 11 -6.98 -17.89 -0.93
CA LEU A 11 -7.12 -16.43 -0.92
C LEU A 11 -7.45 -15.91 -2.32
N ARG A 12 -8.35 -14.93 -2.38
CA ARG A 12 -8.76 -14.24 -3.61
C ARG A 12 -8.07 -12.87 -3.67
N ALA A 13 -7.03 -12.75 -4.50
CA ALA A 13 -6.28 -11.52 -4.70
C ALA A 13 -6.74 -10.77 -5.97
N SER A 14 -6.71 -9.44 -5.94
CA SER A 14 -6.92 -8.59 -7.10
C SER A 14 -5.84 -8.87 -8.15
N ARG A 15 -6.23 -8.99 -9.43
CA ARG A 15 -5.28 -9.30 -10.53
C ARG A 15 -4.24 -8.20 -10.72
N LEU A 16 -4.60 -6.97 -10.33
CA LEU A 16 -3.68 -5.85 -10.18
C LEU A 16 -3.44 -5.63 -8.69
N GLY A 17 -2.17 -5.66 -8.27
CA GLY A 17 -1.75 -5.30 -6.92
C GLY A 17 -1.27 -3.85 -6.83
N PHE A 18 -1.12 -3.33 -5.61
CA PHE A 18 -0.51 -2.03 -5.35
C PHE A 18 0.92 -2.21 -4.85
N GLY A 19 1.92 -1.69 -5.57
CA GLY A 19 3.31 -1.70 -5.13
C GLY A 19 3.66 -0.47 -4.28
N SER A 20 4.23 -0.66 -3.10
CA SER A 20 4.55 0.42 -2.16
C SER A 20 6.01 0.91 -2.21
N MET A 21 6.79 0.48 -3.21
CA MET A 21 8.18 0.94 -3.40
C MET A 21 8.29 2.46 -3.68
N ARG A 22 7.22 3.10 -4.16
CA ARG A 22 7.16 4.53 -4.46
C ARG A 22 5.86 5.15 -3.97
N LEU A 23 5.80 5.38 -2.66
CA LEU A 23 4.72 6.15 -2.04
C LEU A 23 5.01 7.66 -2.14
N PRO A 24 3.99 8.52 -1.97
CA PRO A 24 4.19 9.96 -1.85
C PRO A 24 5.23 10.30 -0.77
N THR A 25 6.17 11.18 -1.09
CA THR A 25 7.26 11.56 -0.18
C THR A 25 7.33 13.07 0.03
N ILE A 26 7.96 13.45 1.14
CA ILE A 26 8.49 14.78 1.41
C ILE A 26 10.01 14.69 1.60
N THR A 27 10.74 15.65 1.04
CA THR A 27 12.20 15.72 1.21
C THR A 27 12.53 16.57 2.43
N ILE A 28 13.29 16.01 3.37
CA ILE A 28 13.82 16.72 4.54
C ILE A 28 15.35 16.65 4.46
N GLY A 29 15.98 17.80 4.20
CA GLY A 29 17.41 17.85 3.91
C GLY A 29 17.74 17.14 2.59
N SER A 30 18.54 16.07 2.65
CA SER A 30 18.94 15.25 1.49
C SER A 30 18.25 13.88 1.45
N THR A 31 17.22 13.67 2.27
CA THR A 31 16.56 12.38 2.44
C THR A 31 15.07 12.50 2.20
N ASP A 32 14.52 11.54 1.47
CA ASP A 32 13.08 11.44 1.23
C ASP A 32 12.44 10.58 2.31
N TYR A 33 11.37 11.10 2.91
CA TYR A 33 10.54 10.42 3.89
C TYR A 33 9.12 10.29 3.34
N ILE A 34 8.38 9.28 3.78
CA ILE A 34 6.99 9.13 3.36
C ILE A 34 6.14 10.26 3.92
N ASP A 35 5.33 10.87 3.05
CA ASP A 35 4.17 11.65 3.45
C ASP A 35 3.05 10.67 3.85
N PHE A 36 2.95 10.38 5.14
CA PHE A 36 2.06 9.32 5.62
C PHE A 36 0.59 9.58 5.29
N ASP A 37 0.13 10.82 5.38
CA ASP A 37 -1.27 11.15 5.16
C ASP A 37 -1.64 10.93 3.68
N ARG A 38 -0.78 11.42 2.77
CA ARG A 38 -0.98 11.18 1.33
C ARG A 38 -0.80 9.72 0.93
N ALA A 39 0.17 9.02 1.53
CA ALA A 39 0.37 7.60 1.27
C ALA A 39 -0.85 6.76 1.68
N VAL A 40 -1.43 7.06 2.85
CA VAL A 40 -2.68 6.43 3.31
C VAL A 40 -3.83 6.78 2.37
N GLU A 41 -3.97 8.04 1.95
CA GLU A 41 -5.03 8.46 1.02
C GLU A 41 -4.97 7.70 -0.32
N VAL A 42 -3.77 7.57 -0.90
CA VAL A 42 -3.56 6.83 -2.16
C VAL A 42 -3.87 5.34 -1.99
N LEU A 43 -3.44 4.72 -0.88
CA LEU A 43 -3.76 3.32 -0.58
C LEU A 43 -5.27 3.12 -0.38
N HIS A 44 -5.95 4.02 0.32
CA HIS A 44 -7.40 3.99 0.48
C HIS A 44 -8.11 4.17 -0.86
N ALA A 45 -7.60 5.01 -1.76
CA ALA A 45 -8.13 5.13 -3.12
C ALA A 45 -8.00 3.81 -3.89
N ALA A 46 -6.86 3.13 -3.79
CA ALA A 46 -6.64 1.80 -4.36
C ALA A 46 -7.63 0.77 -3.79
N PHE A 47 -7.86 0.78 -2.48
CA PHE A 47 -8.83 -0.11 -1.82
C PHE A 47 -10.27 0.15 -2.26
N ARG A 48 -10.68 1.43 -2.38
CA ARG A 48 -11.99 1.82 -2.94
C ARG A 48 -12.20 1.29 -4.37
N LEU A 49 -11.14 1.18 -5.15
CA LEU A 49 -11.17 0.64 -6.52
C LEU A 49 -11.11 -0.91 -6.56
N GLY A 50 -11.06 -1.55 -5.39
CA GLY A 50 -11.13 -3.00 -5.21
C GLY A 50 -9.77 -3.70 -5.10
N ILE A 51 -8.65 -2.98 -5.02
CA ILE A 51 -7.35 -3.61 -4.78
C ILE A 51 -7.33 -4.18 -3.36
N ASN A 52 -6.95 -5.45 -3.21
CA ASN A 52 -6.81 -6.09 -1.90
C ASN A 52 -5.46 -6.81 -1.73
N TYR A 53 -4.54 -6.62 -2.67
CA TYR A 53 -3.18 -7.15 -2.63
C TYR A 53 -2.17 -6.00 -2.73
N VAL A 54 -1.36 -5.85 -1.69
CA VAL A 54 -0.31 -4.81 -1.59
C VAL A 54 1.04 -5.49 -1.49
N ASP A 55 1.95 -5.12 -2.38
CA ASP A 55 3.36 -5.51 -2.34
C ASP A 55 4.16 -4.46 -1.55
N CYS A 56 4.99 -4.93 -0.62
CA CYS A 56 5.77 -4.10 0.30
C CYS A 56 7.09 -4.76 0.66
N GLY A 57 8.05 -3.96 1.12
CA GLY A 57 9.36 -4.45 1.55
C GLY A 57 10.02 -3.51 2.55
N PHE A 58 10.79 -4.10 3.47
CA PHE A 58 11.48 -3.41 4.56
C PHE A 58 12.35 -2.23 4.09
N LEU A 59 13.08 -2.37 2.99
CA LEU A 59 14.02 -1.33 2.50
C LEU A 59 13.35 -0.19 1.72
N TYR A 60 12.03 -0.19 1.57
CA TYR A 60 11.35 0.78 0.72
C TYR A 60 11.16 2.12 1.44
N VAL A 61 11.57 3.19 0.75
CA VAL A 61 11.44 4.60 1.14
C VAL A 61 11.90 4.85 2.58
N SER A 62 13.22 4.88 2.79
CA SER A 62 13.83 5.14 4.10
C SER A 62 13.28 4.22 5.21
N GLU A 63 12.94 2.97 4.85
CA GLU A 63 12.38 1.94 5.73
C GLU A 63 10.98 2.24 6.31
N GLN A 64 10.21 3.11 5.64
CA GLN A 64 8.91 3.57 6.13
C GLN A 64 7.69 2.95 5.43
N ALA A 65 7.89 2.24 4.30
CA ALA A 65 6.76 1.75 3.51
C ALA A 65 5.84 0.79 4.29
N GLU A 66 6.40 -0.13 5.07
CA GLU A 66 5.62 -1.07 5.89
C GLU A 66 4.76 -0.33 6.93
N ILE A 67 5.28 0.77 7.49
CA ILE A 67 4.54 1.62 8.44
C ILE A 67 3.36 2.29 7.72
N ALA A 68 3.58 2.83 6.52
CA ALA A 68 2.53 3.48 5.74
C ALA A 68 1.41 2.50 5.35
N VAL A 69 1.78 1.31 4.87
CA VAL A 69 0.81 0.24 4.56
C VAL A 69 0.05 -0.19 5.81
N GLY A 70 0.74 -0.39 6.94
CA GLY A 70 0.10 -0.72 8.22
C GLY A 70 -0.91 0.33 8.68
N ARG A 71 -0.56 1.62 8.58
CA ARG A 71 -1.49 2.73 8.88
C ARG A 71 -2.70 2.72 7.95
N ALA A 72 -2.51 2.49 6.66
CA ALA A 72 -3.60 2.45 5.70
C ALA A 72 -4.57 1.30 5.98
N VAL A 73 -4.06 0.10 6.27
CA VAL A 73 -4.88 -1.08 6.62
C VAL A 73 -5.62 -0.86 7.95
N ASN A 74 -4.94 -0.36 8.99
CA ASN A 74 -5.56 -0.16 10.31
C ASN A 74 -6.66 0.93 10.31
N SER A 75 -6.52 1.94 9.47
CA SER A 75 -7.52 3.02 9.33
C SER A 75 -8.59 2.73 8.25
N TRP A 76 -8.45 1.62 7.51
CA TRP A 76 -9.39 1.25 6.46
C TRP A 76 -10.63 0.61 7.07
N HIS A 77 -11.76 1.31 6.97
CA HIS A 77 -13.07 0.79 7.28
C HIS A 77 -13.82 0.68 5.96
N SER A 78 -14.09 -0.55 5.52
CA SER A 78 -14.83 -0.79 4.28
C SER A 78 -16.18 -0.04 4.35
N PRO A 79 -16.58 0.66 3.27
CA PRO A 79 -17.94 1.21 3.17
C PRO A 79 -19.00 0.12 3.11
#